data_AF-A0A5K1FWV9-F1
#
_entry.id   AF-A0A5K1FWV9-F1
#
_cell.length_a   1.000
_cell.length_b   1.000
_cell.length_c   1.000
_cell.angle_alpha   90.00
_cell.angle_beta   90.00
_cell.angle_gamma   90.00
#
_symmetry.space_group_name_H-M   'P 1'
#
loop_
_entity.id
_entity.type
_entity.pdbx_description
1 polymer ?
#
loop_
_entity_poly.entity_id
_entity_poly.type
_entity_poly.pdbx_seq_one_letter_code
_entity_poly.pdbx_strand_id
1 'polypeptide(L)' 'VTYQADQFLDKNKDYVVPEHQELLSNSKCSFVGALFPPIREESSKSAKFSSIGSRFK' A
#
# COMPACT_ATOMS: atom_id res chain seq x y z
N VAL A 1 27.27 -4.27 9.78
CA VAL A 1 26.30 -3.22 9.38
C VAL A 1 25.34 -3.02 10.54
N THR A 2 25.03 -1.77 10.92
CA THR A 2 24.13 -1.45 12.03
C THR A 2 22.84 -0.87 11.47
N TYR A 3 21.68 -1.37 11.91
CA TYR A 3 20.36 -0.91 11.47
C TYR A 3 19.66 -0.13 12.58
N GLN A 4 18.96 0.95 12.21
CA GLN A 4 18.11 1.74 13.11
C GLN A 4 16.67 1.24 13.04
N ALA A 5 16.06 0.94 14.18
CA ALA A 5 14.77 0.23 14.24
C ALA A 5 13.54 1.13 14.43
N ASP A 6 13.73 2.42 14.70
CA ASP A 6 12.66 3.35 15.12
C ASP A 6 11.45 3.41 14.18
N GLN A 7 11.65 3.10 12.89
CA GLN A 7 10.60 3.17 11.86
C GLN A 7 10.26 1.80 11.23
N PHE A 8 10.75 0.69 11.79
CA PHE A 8 10.57 -0.63 11.16
C PHE A 8 9.10 -1.02 11.04
N LEU A 9 8.29 -0.77 12.07
CA LEU A 9 6.88 -1.12 12.06
C LEU A 9 6.10 -0.32 11.01
N ASP A 10 6.36 0.98 10.90
CA ASP A 10 5.64 1.82 9.94
C ASP A 10 6.06 1.53 8.50
N LYS A 11 7.34 1.28 8.28
CA LYS A 11 7.85 0.82 6.97
C LYS A 11 7.27 -0.54 6.58
N ASN A 12 6.96 -1.42 7.52
CA ASN A 12 6.52 -2.78 7.20
C ASN A 12 5.00 -2.89 6.90
N LYS A 13 4.22 -1.85 7.23
CA LYS A 13 2.75 -1.84 7.08
C LYS A 13 2.27 -1.63 5.64
N ASP A 14 3.04 -0.93 4.80
CA ASP A 14 2.65 -0.56 3.42
C ASP A 14 1.22 0.00 3.31
N TYR A 15 0.81 0.81 4.27
CA TYR A 15 -0.54 1.33 4.25
C TYR A 15 -0.65 2.43 3.19
N VAL A 16 -1.71 2.37 2.40
CA VAL A 16 -2.11 3.46 1.51
C VAL A 16 -3.31 4.14 2.13
N VAL A 17 -3.26 5.47 2.22
CA VAL A 17 -4.39 6.28 2.69
C VAL A 17 -5.50 6.20 1.63
N PRO A 18 -6.69 5.65 1.95
CA PRO A 18 -7.74 5.42 0.96
C PRO A 18 -8.11 6.67 0.16
N GLU A 19 -8.14 7.83 0.82
CA GLU A 19 -8.44 9.13 0.21
C GLU A 19 -7.41 9.54 -0.85
N HIS A 20 -6.14 9.20 -0.64
CA HIS A 20 -5.08 9.48 -1.61
C HIS A 20 -5.18 8.54 -2.81
N GLN A 21 -5.54 7.27 -2.59
CA GLN A 21 -5.77 6.34 -3.69
C GLN A 21 -6.92 6.81 -4.58
N GLU A 22 -8.04 7.19 -3.97
CA GLU A 22 -9.22 7.66 -4.70
C GLU A 22 -8.88 8.90 -5.53
N LEU A 23 -8.21 9.89 -4.93
CA LEU A 23 -7.79 11.11 -5.61
C LEU A 23 -6.87 10.83 -6.81
N LEU A 24 -5.87 9.96 -6.64
CA LEU A 24 -4.87 9.68 -7.68
C LEU A 24 -5.41 8.76 -8.78
N SER A 25 -6.30 7.83 -8.43
CA SER A 25 -6.98 6.96 -9.40
C SER A 25 -7.89 7.74 -10.36
N ASN A 26 -8.48 8.85 -9.89
CA ASN A 26 -9.31 9.75 -10.68
C ASN A 26 -8.51 10.82 -11.48
N SER A 27 -7.18 10.70 -11.54
CA SER A 27 -6.36 11.63 -12.30
C SER A 27 -6.72 11.61 -13.79
N LYS A 28 -6.82 12.80 -14.40
CA LYS A 28 -7.00 12.96 -15.86
C LYS A 28 -5.78 12.47 -16.66
N CYS A 29 -4.62 12.32 -16.01
CA CYS A 29 -3.44 11.74 -16.63
C CYS A 29 -3.54 10.21 -16.57
N SER A 30 -3.65 9.57 -17.74
CA SER A 30 -3.79 8.11 -17.85
C SER A 30 -2.63 7.36 -17.20
N PHE A 31 -1.40 7.88 -17.28
CA PHE A 31 -0.24 7.30 -16.61
C PHE A 31 -0.41 7.27 -15.09
N VAL A 32 -0.87 8.39 -14.50
CA VAL A 32 -1.05 8.49 -13.05
C VAL A 32 -2.21 7.61 -12.59
N GLY A 33 -3.36 7.67 -13.26
CA GLY A 33 -4.50 6.81 -12.91
C GLY A 33 -4.17 5.31 -12.98
N ALA A 34 -3.32 4.90 -13.93
CA ALA A 34 -2.86 3.52 -14.06
C ALA A 34 -1.92 3.04 -12.93
N LEU A 35 -1.19 3.96 -12.27
CA LEU A 35 -0.31 3.63 -11.13
C LEU A 35 -1.09 3.34 -9.85
N PHE A 36 -2.32 3.87 -9.74
CA PHE A 36 -3.16 3.77 -8.55
C PHE A 36 -4.48 3.08 -8.90
N PRO A 37 -4.48 1.76 -9.18
CA PRO A 37 -5.71 1.04 -9.50
C PRO A 37 -6.69 1.12 -8.32
N PRO A 38 -8.01 1.18 -8.56
CA PRO A 38 -8.99 1.21 -7.48
C PRO A 38 -8.77 0.03 -6.54
N ILE A 39 -8.78 0.30 -5.23
CA ILE A 39 -8.61 -0.73 -4.20
C ILE A 39 -9.69 -1.77 -4.45
N ARG A 40 -9.28 -3.03 -4.69
CA ARG A 40 -10.22 -4.15 -4.64
C ARG A 40 -10.77 -4.13 -3.23
N GLU A 41 -12.07 -3.84 -3.07
CA GLU A 41 -12.77 -4.02 -1.80
C GLU A 41 -12.29 -5.36 -1.23
N GLU A 42 -11.57 -5.32 -0.11
CA GLU A 42 -10.91 -6.52 0.39
C GLU A 42 -11.97 -7.58 0.62
N SER A 43 -12.01 -8.53 -0.31
CA SER A 43 -12.86 -9.70 -0.20
C SER A 43 -12.48 -10.39 1.09
N SER A 44 -13.45 -10.46 1.98
CA SER A 44 -13.52 -11.32 3.16
C SER A 44 -12.65 -10.92 4.36
N LYS A 45 -13.30 -11.01 5.53
CA LYS A 45 -12.80 -10.79 6.90
C LYS A 45 -11.64 -11.74 7.32
N SER A 46 -10.89 -12.27 6.37
CA SER A 46 -9.79 -13.24 6.52
C SER A 46 -8.56 -12.91 5.65
N ALA A 47 -8.53 -11.74 4.99
CA ALA A 47 -7.34 -11.28 4.27
C ALA A 47 -6.16 -11.17 5.26
N LYS A 48 -5.23 -12.12 5.16
CA LYS A 48 -4.02 -12.13 6.00
C LYS A 48 -3.19 -10.91 5.62
N PHE A 49 -2.96 -10.03 6.59
CA PHE A 49 -2.04 -8.91 6.45
C PHE A 49 -0.70 -9.39 5.87
N SER A 50 -0.30 -8.82 4.74
CA SER A 50 0.92 -9.17 4.03
C SER A 50 1.93 -8.03 4.16
N SER A 51 2.87 -8.19 5.10
CA SER A 51 3.88 -7.17 5.36
C SER A 51 4.85 -6.98 4.19
N ILE A 52 5.53 -5.83 4.10
CA ILE A 52 6.56 -5.61 3.06
C ILE A 52 7.66 -6.67 3.16
N GLY A 53 8.12 -6.96 4.38
CA GLY A 53 9.13 -8.00 4.61
C GLY A 53 8.67 -9.39 4.15
N SER A 54 7.37 -9.70 4.32
CA SER A 54 6.79 -10.97 3.85
C SER A 54 6.68 -11.04 2.33
N ARG A 55 6.41 -9.91 1.64
CA ARG A 55 6.34 -9.85 0.17
C ARG A 55 7.71 -9.79 -0.50
N PHE A 56 8.71 -9.26 0.20
CA PHE A 56 10.08 -9.19 -0.30
C PHE A 56 10.81 -10.54 -0.19
N LYS A 57 10.48 -11.34 0.82
CA LYS A 57 11.03 -12.69 1.01
C LYS A 57 10.61 -13.62 -0.11
#